data_AF-A0A5P1EF53-F1
#
_entry.id   AF-A0A5P1EF53-F1
#
_cell.length_a   1.000
_cell.length_b   1.000
_cell.length_c   1.000
_cell.angle_alpha   90.00
_cell.angle_beta   90.00
_cell.angle_gamma   90.00
#
_symmetry.space_group_name_H-M   'P 1'
#
loop_
_entity.id
_entity.type
_entity.pdbx_description
1 polymer ?
#
loop_
_entity_poly.entity_id
_entity_poly.type
_entity_poly.pdbx_seq_one_letter_code
_entity_poly.pdbx_strand_id
1 'polypeptide(L)'
;MHYPEVASGLYVASPSGRPSLSKVCVLERDLEANQTRVEVEIQSGRPHQIRIHLAFAGHPLCGDPLYGIGGIPKLCESVPIDASFAEDGGYQKPVRPVPGDCGYHLHAHRLIFCHPSTNEMVEITAPLPPILKTRKELVKETF
;
A
#
# COMPACT_ATOMS: atom_id res chain seq x y z
N MET A 1 12.91 -16.68 8.93
CA MET A 1 13.70 -15.70 9.71
C MET A 1 12.78 -15.10 10.77
N HIS A 2 13.08 -15.33 12.04
CA HIS A 2 12.47 -14.59 13.14
C HIS A 2 13.35 -13.35 13.34
N TYR A 3 12.85 -12.17 13.00
CA TYR A 3 13.58 -10.93 13.24
C TYR A 3 13.23 -10.45 14.65
N PRO A 4 14.16 -10.53 15.62
CA PRO A 4 13.86 -10.29 17.03
C PRO A 4 13.40 -8.85 17.34
N GLU A 5 13.56 -7.91 16.41
CA GLU A 5 13.17 -6.51 16.56
C GLU A 5 11.88 -6.14 15.80
N VAL A 6 11.24 -7.13 15.19
CA VAL A 6 10.04 -6.89 14.39
C VAL A 6 8.80 -6.85 15.30
N ALA A 7 8.16 -5.67 15.36
CA ALA A 7 6.92 -5.48 16.10
C ALA A 7 5.89 -6.56 15.74
N SER A 8 5.10 -7.01 16.73
CA SER A 8 4.01 -7.97 16.51
C SER A 8 3.11 -7.49 15.36
N GLY A 9 2.96 -8.32 14.32
CA GLY A 9 2.12 -8.01 13.16
C GLY A 9 2.84 -7.48 11.90
N LEU A 10 4.17 -7.46 11.87
CA LEU A 10 4.93 -7.16 10.66
C LEU A 10 5.34 -8.43 9.91
N TYR A 11 5.18 -8.40 8.58
CA TYR A 11 5.34 -9.55 7.67
C TYR A 11 6.50 -9.32 6.70
N VAL A 12 7.17 -10.39 6.27
CA VAL A 12 8.30 -10.34 5.33
C VAL A 12 8.20 -11.45 4.28
N ALA A 13 8.84 -11.26 3.14
CA ALA A 13 9.03 -12.33 2.16
C ALA A 13 10.00 -13.39 2.72
N SER A 14 9.68 -14.66 2.55
CA SER A 14 10.53 -15.78 2.99
C SER A 14 10.37 -16.95 2.01
N PRO A 15 11.43 -17.69 1.66
CA PRO A 15 11.33 -18.90 0.86
C PRO A 15 10.39 -19.96 1.46
N SER A 16 10.27 -19.99 2.79
CA SER A 16 9.32 -20.86 3.53
C SER A 16 7.95 -20.20 3.79
N GLY A 17 7.71 -19.00 3.23
CA GLY A 17 6.46 -18.26 3.40
C GLY A 17 5.31 -18.87 2.61
N ARG A 18 4.08 -18.38 2.86
CA ARG A 18 2.92 -18.79 2.08
C ARG A 18 3.03 -18.26 0.64
N PRO A 19 2.64 -19.04 -0.38
CA PRO A 19 2.63 -18.56 -1.75
C PRO A 19 1.70 -17.34 -1.90
N SER A 20 2.16 -16.39 -2.70
CA SER A 20 1.44 -15.14 -3.00
C SER A 20 1.79 -14.64 -4.40
N LEU A 21 0.83 -14.02 -5.08
CA LEU A 21 1.02 -13.47 -6.42
C LEU A 21 0.30 -12.13 -6.58
N SER A 22 1.03 -11.15 -7.10
CA SER A 22 0.52 -9.84 -7.50
C SER A 22 0.95 -9.56 -8.94
N LYS A 23 0.01 -9.28 -9.83
CA LYS A 23 0.30 -8.81 -11.19
C LYS A 23 0.34 -7.29 -11.16
N VAL A 24 1.37 -6.69 -11.76
CA VAL A 24 1.58 -5.25 -11.74
C VAL A 24 1.56 -4.72 -13.17
N CYS A 25 0.70 -3.74 -13.44
CA CYS A 25 0.63 -3.04 -14.72
C CYS A 25 1.03 -1.58 -14.50
N VAL A 26 1.96 -1.05 -15.31
CA VAL A 26 2.34 0.37 -15.21
C VAL A 26 1.35 1.23 -15.97
N LEU A 27 0.68 2.14 -15.25
CA LEU A 27 -0.28 3.08 -15.83
C LEU A 27 0.39 4.38 -16.28
N GLU A 28 1.32 4.89 -15.48
CA GLU A 28 2.01 6.16 -15.75
C GLU A 28 3.38 6.19 -15.06
N ARG A 29 4.37 6.78 -15.73
CA ARG A 29 5.69 7.08 -15.15
C ARG A 29 5.84 8.59 -15.06
N ASP A 30 6.01 9.09 -13.85
CA ASP A 30 6.31 10.49 -13.56
C ASP A 30 7.80 10.62 -13.25
N LEU A 31 8.57 11.01 -14.26
CA LEU A 31 10.03 11.12 -14.14
C LEU A 31 10.46 12.32 -13.29
N GLU A 32 9.65 13.38 -13.25
CA GLU A 32 9.94 14.59 -12.47
C GLU A 32 9.78 14.31 -10.98
N ALA A 33 8.70 13.62 -10.60
CA ALA A 33 8.47 13.19 -9.23
C ALA A 33 9.25 11.92 -8.84
N ASN A 34 9.89 11.25 -9.80
CA ASN A 34 10.49 9.93 -9.67
C ASN A 34 9.51 8.89 -9.08
N GLN A 35 8.29 8.85 -9.63
CA GLN A 35 7.20 7.98 -9.17
C GLN A 35 6.59 7.22 -10.34
N THR A 36 6.05 6.04 -10.06
CA THR A 36 5.32 5.24 -11.05
C THR A 36 3.96 4.87 -10.48
N ARG A 37 2.90 5.20 -11.22
CA ARG A 37 1.54 4.75 -10.90
C ARG A 37 1.33 3.38 -11.52
N VAL A 38 0.87 2.45 -10.71
CA VAL A 38 0.65 1.06 -11.12
C VAL A 38 -0.74 0.60 -10.71
N GLU A 39 -1.33 -0.24 -11.54
CA GLU A 39 -2.45 -1.09 -11.16
C GLU A 39 -1.90 -2.42 -10.65
N VAL A 40 -2.50 -2.94 -9.58
CA VAL A 40 -2.11 -4.23 -9.00
C VAL A 40 -3.33 -5.13 -8.88
N GLU A 41 -3.29 -6.29 -9.53
CA GLU A 41 -4.26 -7.37 -9.37
C GLU A 41 -3.65 -8.44 -8.45
N ILE A 42 -4.35 -8.78 -7.36
CA ILE A 42 -3.91 -9.82 -6.43
C ILE A 42 -4.69 -11.12 -6.64
N GLN A 43 -3.97 -12.25 -6.71
CA GLN A 43 -4.59 -13.58 -6.70
C GLN A 43 -4.65 -14.21 -5.30
N SER A 44 -4.02 -13.55 -4.34
CA SER A 44 -3.97 -13.94 -2.94
C SER A 44 -4.08 -12.71 -2.04
N GLY A 45 -4.66 -12.85 -0.85
CA GLY A 45 -4.79 -11.76 0.13
C GLY A 45 -3.88 -11.92 1.34
N ARG A 46 -2.55 -12.03 1.13
CA ARG A 46 -1.62 -12.12 2.28
C ARG A 46 -1.46 -10.75 2.95
N PRO A 47 -1.21 -10.70 4.27
CA PRO A 47 -0.96 -9.44 4.97
C PRO A 47 0.20 -8.67 4.31
N HIS A 48 -0.02 -7.38 4.06
CA HIS A 48 0.95 -6.46 3.43
C HIS A 48 1.48 -6.90 2.06
N GLN A 49 0.80 -7.83 1.36
CA GLN A 49 1.33 -8.47 0.16
C GLN A 49 1.84 -7.48 -0.89
N ILE A 50 1.01 -6.51 -1.29
CA ILE A 50 1.38 -5.51 -2.30
C ILE A 50 2.58 -4.68 -1.84
N ARG A 51 2.58 -4.26 -0.57
CA ARG A 51 3.64 -3.46 0.04
C ARG A 51 4.99 -4.18 -0.02
N ILE A 52 5.00 -5.44 0.41
CA ILE A 52 6.20 -6.29 0.41
C ILE A 52 6.65 -6.59 -1.02
N HIS A 53 5.74 -6.97 -1.92
CA HIS A 53 6.07 -7.34 -3.30
C HIS A 53 6.70 -6.19 -4.07
N LEU A 54 6.08 -5.01 -4.03
CA LEU A 54 6.60 -3.83 -4.72
C LEU A 54 7.94 -3.39 -4.13
N ALA A 55 8.07 -3.40 -2.80
CA ALA A 55 9.34 -3.12 -2.12
C ALA A 55 10.44 -4.14 -2.47
N PHE A 56 10.11 -5.44 -2.54
CA PHE A 56 11.02 -6.51 -2.93
C PHE A 56 11.48 -6.38 -4.39
N ALA A 57 10.59 -5.95 -5.28
CA ALA A 57 10.92 -5.62 -6.67
C ALA A 57 11.74 -4.33 -6.82
N GLY A 58 12.05 -3.62 -5.73
CA GLY A 58 12.85 -2.39 -5.74
C GLY A 58 12.05 -1.10 -5.85
N HIS A 59 10.72 -1.18 -5.80
CA HIS A 59 9.80 -0.05 -5.98
C HIS A 59 8.81 0.05 -4.80
N PRO A 60 9.26 0.36 -3.57
CA PRO A 60 8.37 0.47 -2.42
C PRO A 60 7.28 1.52 -2.65
N LEU A 61 6.13 1.35 -1.99
CA LEU A 61 5.05 2.34 -2.07
C LEU A 61 5.50 3.71 -1.55
N CYS A 62 5.06 4.75 -2.24
CA CYS A 62 5.25 6.13 -1.78
C CYS A 62 4.62 6.29 -0.39
N GLY A 63 5.37 6.84 0.56
CA GLY A 63 4.89 7.06 1.94
C GLY A 63 4.88 5.82 2.85
N ASP A 64 5.32 4.64 2.38
CA ASP A 64 5.34 3.43 3.21
C ASP A 64 6.39 3.54 4.34
N PRO A 65 5.96 3.56 5.61
CA PRO A 65 6.87 3.70 6.73
C PRO A 65 7.50 2.36 7.14
N LEU A 66 6.97 1.21 6.67
CA LEU A 66 7.42 -0.12 7.07
C LEU A 66 8.41 -0.73 6.09
N TYR A 67 8.23 -0.58 4.78
CA TYR A 67 8.98 -1.37 3.80
C TYR A 67 9.93 -0.51 2.96
N GLY A 68 11.20 -0.91 2.91
CA GLY A 68 12.23 -0.35 2.03
C GLY A 68 12.56 -1.28 0.86
N ILE A 69 13.44 -0.81 -0.03
CA ILE A 69 13.96 -1.60 -1.16
C ILE A 69 14.47 -2.97 -0.68
N GLY A 70 14.11 -4.03 -1.41
CA GLY A 70 14.37 -5.42 -1.02
C GLY A 70 13.28 -6.04 -0.14
N GLY A 71 12.19 -5.31 0.13
CA GLY A 71 11.07 -5.82 0.94
C GLY A 71 11.42 -5.95 2.42
N ILE A 72 12.47 -5.28 2.85
CA ILE A 72 13.00 -5.34 4.20
C ILE A 72 12.27 -4.30 5.07
N PRO A 73 11.88 -4.67 6.31
CA PRO A 73 11.43 -3.72 7.31
C PRO A 73 12.41 -2.57 7.53
N LYS A 74 11.93 -1.33 7.51
CA LYS A 74 12.68 -0.16 7.98
C LYS A 74 12.78 -0.24 9.51
N LEU A 75 14.00 -0.24 10.04
CA LEU A 75 14.22 -0.08 11.48
C LEU A 75 13.86 1.36 11.87
N CYS A 76 12.96 1.52 12.84
CA CYS A 76 12.58 2.83 13.36
C CYS A 76 13.64 3.28 14.36
N GLU A 77 14.52 4.21 13.98
CA GLU A 77 15.37 4.92 14.93
C GLU A 77 14.50 5.78 15.86
N SER A 78 14.88 5.87 17.13
CA SER A 78 14.14 6.57 18.19
C SER A 78 14.16 8.09 17.98
N VAL A 79 13.00 8.69 17.66
CA VAL A 79 12.83 10.15 17.61
C VAL A 79 12.06 10.65 18.85
N PRO A 80 12.43 11.80 19.48
CA PRO A 80 11.74 12.32 20.66
C PRO A 80 10.30 12.80 20.37
N ILE A 81 9.46 12.74 21.40
CA ILE A 81 8.02 12.99 21.37
C ILE A 81 7.72 14.49 21.40
N ASP A 82 7.02 15.02 20.40
CA ASP A 82 6.31 16.30 20.50
C ASP A 82 4.80 16.03 20.35
N ALA A 83 4.02 16.54 21.30
CA ALA A 83 2.63 16.14 21.59
C ALA A 83 1.67 17.31 21.37
N SER A 84 1.74 17.98 20.21
CA SER A 84 0.79 19.01 19.81
C SER A 84 -0.25 18.47 18.81
N PHE A 85 -1.53 18.80 19.05
CA PHE A 85 -2.71 18.25 18.37
C PHE A 85 -3.03 18.97 17.04
N ALA A 86 -3.63 18.28 16.06
CA ALA A 86 -4.22 18.88 14.86
C ALA A 86 -5.75 18.74 14.88
N GLU A 87 -6.46 19.75 14.38
CA GLU A 87 -7.90 20.01 14.62
C GLU A 87 -8.90 19.17 13.79
N ASP A 88 -8.50 18.25 12.92
CA ASP A 88 -9.40 17.67 11.88
C ASP A 88 -9.75 16.16 11.95
N GLY A 89 -9.45 15.45 13.03
CA GLY A 89 -9.85 14.02 13.13
C GLY A 89 -8.90 13.08 13.89
N GLY A 90 -7.79 13.60 14.41
CA GLY A 90 -7.14 13.09 15.62
C GLY A 90 -6.63 11.65 15.61
N TYR A 91 -6.32 11.03 14.46
CA TYR A 91 -5.56 9.77 14.48
C TYR A 91 -4.08 10.09 14.76
N GLN A 92 -3.68 9.98 16.02
CA GLN A 92 -2.27 10.07 16.39
C GLN A 92 -1.54 8.89 15.74
N LYS A 93 -0.72 9.19 14.72
CA LYS A 93 0.16 8.20 14.12
C LYS A 93 1.14 7.72 15.20
N PRO A 94 1.21 6.42 15.51
CA PRO A 94 2.19 5.92 16.46
C PRO A 94 3.60 6.31 16.01
N VAL A 95 4.45 6.67 16.98
CA VAL A 95 5.86 7.05 16.75
C VAL A 95 6.62 5.95 16.02
N ARG A 96 6.21 4.70 16.24
CA ARG A 96 6.68 3.54 15.48
C ARG A 96 5.66 3.19 14.40
N PRO A 97 6.11 2.97 13.17
CA PRO A 97 5.28 2.46 12.09
C PRO A 97 4.52 1.19 12.52
N VAL A 98 3.19 1.19 12.46
CA VAL A 98 2.38 -0.01 12.69
C VAL A 98 1.76 -0.52 11.39
N PRO A 99 1.37 -1.82 11.32
CA PRO A 99 0.68 -2.40 10.15
C PRO A 99 -0.47 -1.55 9.58
N GLY A 100 -1.19 -0.84 10.46
CA GLY A 100 -2.33 0.02 10.13
C GLY A 100 -2.00 1.49 9.84
N ASP A 101 -0.73 1.91 9.80
CA ASP A 101 -0.40 3.31 9.52
C ASP A 101 -0.76 3.69 8.09
N CYS A 102 -1.88 4.41 7.96
CA CYS A 102 -2.33 5.03 6.72
C CYS A 102 -1.42 6.22 6.43
N GLY A 103 -0.58 6.07 5.41
CA GLY A 103 0.31 7.13 4.90
C GLY A 103 1.00 6.76 3.60
N TYR A 104 0.80 5.52 3.14
CA TYR A 104 1.26 5.05 1.85
C TYR A 104 0.19 5.19 0.77
N HIS A 105 0.65 5.32 -0.46
CA HIS A 105 -0.19 5.44 -1.64
C HIS A 105 -0.66 4.05 -2.11
N LEU A 106 -1.81 3.61 -1.58
CA LEU A 106 -2.49 2.37 -2.00
C LEU A 106 -3.99 2.54 -1.84
N HIS A 107 -4.77 2.16 -2.85
CA HIS A 107 -6.22 2.26 -2.84
C HIS A 107 -6.86 1.02 -3.45
N ALA A 108 -7.85 0.47 -2.78
CA ALA A 108 -8.66 -0.63 -3.30
C ALA A 108 -9.69 -0.06 -4.28
N HIS A 109 -9.29 0.08 -5.55
CA HIS A 109 -10.10 0.75 -6.57
C HIS A 109 -11.30 -0.10 -7.02
N ARG A 110 -11.11 -1.41 -7.19
CA ARG A 110 -12.08 -2.28 -7.87
C ARG A 110 -12.14 -3.65 -7.21
N LEU A 111 -13.35 -4.17 -7.01
CA LEU A 111 -13.63 -5.49 -6.47
C LEU A 111 -14.67 -6.20 -7.34
N ILE A 112 -14.35 -7.42 -7.76
CA ILE A 112 -15.24 -8.27 -8.55
C ILE A 112 -15.42 -9.61 -7.84
N PHE A 113 -16.66 -10.04 -7.64
CA PHE A 113 -16.96 -11.33 -7.01
C PHE A 113 -18.35 -11.83 -7.42
N CYS A 114 -18.56 -13.14 -7.31
CA CYS A 114 -19.90 -13.72 -7.43
C CYS A 114 -20.68 -13.43 -6.14
N HIS A 115 -21.84 -12.80 -6.25
CA HIS A 115 -22.68 -12.52 -5.10
C HIS A 115 -23.13 -13.84 -4.43
N PRO A 116 -22.96 -14.01 -3.11
CA PRO A 116 -23.06 -15.32 -2.46
C PRO A 116 -24.47 -15.91 -2.46
N SER A 117 -25.52 -15.10 -2.62
CA SER A 117 -26.90 -15.60 -2.65
C SER A 117 -27.53 -15.63 -4.04
N THR A 118 -27.09 -14.76 -4.96
CA THR A 118 -27.69 -14.66 -6.31
C THR A 118 -26.83 -15.32 -7.39
N ASN A 119 -25.56 -15.62 -7.11
CA ASN A 119 -24.55 -16.07 -8.07
C ASN A 119 -24.31 -15.12 -9.26
N GLU A 120 -24.87 -13.91 -9.21
CA GLU A 120 -24.62 -12.88 -10.21
C GLU A 120 -23.24 -12.25 -9.98
N MET A 121 -22.60 -11.85 -11.07
CA MET A 121 -21.34 -11.13 -11.01
C MET A 121 -21.59 -9.71 -10.51
N VAL A 122 -20.94 -9.36 -9.40
CA VAL A 122 -20.97 -8.00 -8.84
C VAL A 122 -19.61 -7.36 -9.04
N GLU A 123 -19.63 -6.13 -9.55
CA GLU A 123 -18.46 -5.27 -9.70
C GLU A 123 -18.69 -3.98 -8.92
N ILE A 124 -17.78 -3.69 -7.99
CA ILE A 124 -17.80 -2.48 -7.16
C ILE A 124 -16.55 -1.68 -7.49
N THR A 125 -16.72 -0.39 -7.74
CA THR A 125 -15.62 0.56 -7.99
C THR A 125 -15.66 1.69 -6.98
N ALA A 126 -14.55 1.90 -6.27
CA ALA A 126 -14.35 3.05 -5.39
C ALA A 126 -13.57 4.14 -6.14
N PRO A 127 -14.06 5.39 -6.21
CA PRO A 127 -13.40 6.45 -6.97
C PRO A 127 -11.95 6.66 -6.51
N LEU A 128 -11.05 6.92 -7.46
CA LEU A 128 -9.64 7.17 -7.15
C LEU A 128 -9.48 8.49 -6.39
N PRO A 129 -8.72 8.53 -5.29
CA PRO A 129 -8.33 9.79 -4.68
C PRO A 129 -7.42 10.58 -5.66
N PRO A 130 -7.46 11.93 -5.67
CA PRO A 130 -6.72 12.75 -6.63
C PRO A 130 -5.22 12.40 -6.73
N ILE A 131 -4.58 12.06 -5.61
CA ILE A 131 -3.17 11.70 -5.55
C ILE A 131 -2.80 10.45 -6.37
N LEU A 132 -3.77 9.55 -6.59
CA LEU A 132 -3.59 8.31 -7.36
C LEU A 132 -4.11 8.39 -8.79
N LYS A 133 -4.82 9.46 -9.16
CA LYS A 133 -5.26 9.66 -10.55
C LYS A 133 -4.04 9.91 -11.44
N THR A 134 -4.08 9.39 -12.66
CA THR A 134 -3.14 9.72 -13.73
C THR A 134 -3.37 11.16 -14.20
N ARG A 135 -2.38 11.76 -14.88
CA ARG A 135 -2.51 13.10 -15.47
C ARG A 135 -3.70 13.17 -16.44
N LYS A 136 -3.96 12.09 -17.19
CA LYS A 136 -5.10 11.99 -18.11
C LYS A 136 -6.46 12.00 -17.39
N GLU A 137 -6.56 11.34 -16.24
CA GLU A 137 -7.80 11.27 -15.46
C GLU A 137 -8.11 12.61 -14.75
N LEU A 138 -7.07 13.32 -14.28
CA LEU A 138 -7.24 14.65 -13.69
C LEU A 138 -7.78 15.68 -14.71
N VAL A 139 -7.33 15.60 -15.96
CA VAL A 139 -7.77 16.53 -17.02
C VAL A 139 -9.23 16.28 -17.41
N LYS A 140 -9.69 15.02 -17.39
CA LYS A 140 -11.06 14.65 -17.79
C LYS A 140 -12.16 15.16 -16.85
N GLU A 141 -11.82 15.56 -15.62
CA GLU A 141 -12.79 16.08 -14.64
C GLU A 141 -12.91 17.61 -14.67
N THR A 142 -12.08 18.30 -15.45
CA THR A 142 -12.05 19.78 -15.50
C THR A 142 -12.88 20.37 -16.65
N PHE A 143 -13.64 19.53 -17.38
CA PHE A 143 -14.46 19.95 -18.53
C PHE A 143 -15.90 19.46 -18.43
#